data_AF-A0A920EAW1-F1
#
_entry.id   AF-A0A920EAW1-F1
#
_cell.length_a   1.000
_cell.length_b   1.000
_cell.length_c   1.000
_cell.angle_alpha   90.00
_cell.angle_beta   90.00
_cell.angle_gamma   90.00
#
_symmetry.space_group_name_H-M   'P 1'
#
loop_
_entity.id
_entity.type
_entity.pdbx_description
1 polymer ?
#
loop_
_entity_poly.entity_id
_entity_poly.type
_entity_poly.pdbx_seq_one_letter_code
_entity_poly.pdbx_strand_id
1 'polypeptide(L)'
;MGKAAKHLDTPVVSGNVSLYNETDGVAIRPCPVVGMVGVIDDVTMAVGNRFVAADEEILFLGQDDSQNDGWLGASLYAAHQGIPRSMHRHQSILMPKNKQANCWPDDLRRNSHCRA
;
A
#
# COMPACT_ATOMS: atom_id res chain seq x y z
N MET A 1 12.80 -3.30 -3.59
CA MET A 1 12.17 -4.41 -2.84
C MET A 1 12.98 -4.87 -1.64
N GLY A 2 14.24 -5.31 -1.78
CA GLY A 2 15.01 -5.86 -0.63
C GLY A 2 15.12 -4.96 0.62
N LYS A 3 15.26 -3.63 0.46
CA LYS A 3 15.27 -2.69 1.59
C LYS A 3 13.92 -2.63 2.32
N ALA A 4 12.81 -2.59 1.59
CA ALA A 4 11.46 -2.55 2.16
C ALA A 4 11.13 -3.85 2.88
N ALA A 5 11.44 -5.01 2.27
CA ALA A 5 11.29 -6.33 2.88
C ALA A 5 12.03 -6.44 4.22
N LYS A 6 13.29 -5.99 4.28
CA LYS A 6 14.07 -5.94 5.53
C LYS A 6 13.46 -4.99 6.57
N HIS A 7 12.96 -3.84 6.13
CA HIS A 7 12.38 -2.87 7.05
C HIS A 7 11.10 -3.40 7.71
N LEU A 8 10.24 -4.03 6.91
CA LEU A 8 8.96 -4.61 7.32
C LEU A 8 9.08 -6.01 7.95
N ASP A 9 10.29 -6.54 8.06
CA ASP A 9 10.54 -7.91 8.52
C ASP A 9 9.71 -8.97 7.75
N THR A 10 9.49 -8.72 6.46
CA THR A 10 8.71 -9.59 5.58
C THR A 10 9.64 -10.20 4.52
N PRO A 11 10.08 -11.45 4.69
CA PRO A 11 11.03 -12.07 3.76
C PRO A 11 10.40 -12.33 2.39
N VAL A 12 11.20 -12.20 1.33
CA VAL A 12 10.81 -12.62 -0.02
C VAL A 12 11.13 -14.11 -0.16
N VAL A 13 10.09 -14.93 -0.28
CA VAL A 13 10.21 -16.40 -0.30
C VAL A 13 10.27 -17.00 -1.72
N SER A 14 9.77 -16.28 -2.72
CA SER A 14 9.79 -16.68 -4.14
C SER A 14 9.60 -15.47 -5.05
N GLY A 15 9.79 -15.66 -6.35
CA GLY A 15 9.54 -14.61 -7.34
C GLY A 15 9.71 -15.06 -8.77
N ASN A 16 9.21 -14.25 -9.71
CA ASN A 16 9.43 -14.40 -11.14
C ASN A 16 9.97 -13.08 -11.71
N VAL A 17 10.74 -13.18 -12.79
CA VAL A 17 11.24 -12.01 -13.52
C VAL A 17 10.85 -12.16 -14.99
N SER A 18 10.08 -11.19 -15.47
CA SER A 18 9.78 -11.05 -16.90
C SER A 18 10.60 -9.89 -17.47
N LEU A 19 11.44 -10.16 -18.48
CA LEU A 19 12.29 -9.19 -19.17
C LEU A 19 11.78 -8.95 -20.59
N TYR A 20 12.28 -7.88 -21.23
CA TYR A 20 11.96 -7.54 -22.63
C TYR A 20 10.47 -7.29 -22.88
N ASN A 21 9.79 -6.71 -21.89
CA ASN A 21 8.40 -6.28 -22.03
C ASN A 21 8.36 -4.95 -22.80
N GLU A 22 8.48 -5.04 -24.12
CA GLU A 22 8.43 -3.91 -25.03
C GLU A 22 7.61 -4.22 -26.28
N THR A 23 7.07 -3.19 -26.90
CA THR A 23 6.37 -3.27 -28.20
C THR A 23 6.83 -2.09 -29.03
N ASP A 24 7.22 -2.35 -30.29
CA ASP A 24 7.74 -1.34 -31.22
C ASP A 24 8.90 -0.50 -30.65
N GLY A 25 9.79 -1.14 -29.88
CA GLY A 25 10.94 -0.48 -29.24
C GLY A 25 10.58 0.39 -28.02
N VAL A 26 9.32 0.35 -27.58
CA VAL A 26 8.84 1.07 -26.40
C VAL A 26 8.64 0.09 -25.25
N ALA A 27 9.49 0.20 -24.22
CA ALA A 27 9.37 -0.60 -23.00
C ALA A 27 8.17 -0.15 -22.14
N ILE A 28 7.52 -1.11 -21.49
CA ILE A 28 6.55 -0.80 -20.44
C ILE A 28 7.25 -0.14 -19.25
N ARG A 29 6.48 0.58 -18.43
CA ARG A 29 7.00 1.12 -17.17
C ARG A 29 7.41 -0.02 -16.21
N PRO A 30 8.32 0.23 -15.25
CA PRO A 30 8.59 -0.72 -14.18
C PRO A 30 7.30 -1.10 -13.45
N CYS A 31 6.93 -2.38 -13.53
CA CYS A 31 5.69 -2.93 -12.97
C CYS A 31 5.99 -4.07 -11.99
N PRO A 32 6.56 -3.79 -10.79
CA PRO A 32 6.74 -4.84 -9.80
C PRO A 32 5.38 -5.27 -9.22
N VAL A 33 5.06 -6.56 -9.32
CA VAL A 33 3.89 -7.15 -8.64
C VAL A 33 4.39 -7.84 -7.37
N VAL A 34 3.77 -7.52 -6.23
CA VAL A 34 4.11 -8.11 -4.93
C VAL A 34 2.88 -8.82 -4.38
N GLY A 35 3.01 -10.14 -4.16
CA GLY A 35 2.02 -10.93 -3.44
C GLY A 35 2.47 -11.13 -1.98
N MET A 36 1.52 -11.05 -1.06
CA MET A 36 1.76 -11.21 0.38
C MET A 36 0.87 -12.32 0.92
N VAL A 37 1.40 -13.11 1.86
CA VAL A 37 0.65 -14.13 2.59
C VAL A 37 0.89 -13.91 4.08
N GLY A 38 -0.18 -13.99 4.86
CA GLY A 38 -0.15 -13.87 6.31
C GLY A 38 -1.23 -14.75 6.94
N VAL A 39 -1.12 -14.97 8.25
CA VAL A 39 -2.09 -15.74 9.03
C VAL A 39 -2.88 -14.77 9.91
N ILE A 40 -4.17 -15.04 10.06
CA ILE A 40 -5.03 -14.37 11.02
C ILE A 40 -5.34 -15.42 12.09
N ASP A 41 -5.01 -15.12 13.35
CA ASP A 41 -5.17 -16.07 14.46
C ASP A 41 -6.64 -16.46 14.68
N ASP A 42 -7.55 -15.48 14.57
CA ASP A 42 -9.00 -15.68 14.62
C ASP A 42 -9.65 -15.04 13.39
N VAL A 43 -10.17 -15.87 12.49
CA VAL A 43 -10.82 -15.42 11.25
C VAL A 43 -12.05 -14.54 11.50
N THR A 44 -12.69 -14.65 12.67
CA THR A 44 -13.85 -13.82 13.03
C THR A 44 -13.48 -12.35 13.25
N MET A 45 -12.18 -12.08 13.47
CA MET A 45 -11.62 -10.73 13.61
C MET A 45 -11.22 -10.09 12.27
N ALA A 46 -11.46 -10.77 11.15
CA ALA A 46 -11.17 -10.21 9.83
C ALA A 46 -12.08 -9.00 9.54
N VAL A 47 -11.48 -7.83 9.35
CA VAL A 47 -12.19 -6.59 8.99
C VAL A 47 -12.50 -6.53 7.50
N GLY A 48 -13.73 -6.17 7.17
CA GLY A 48 -14.18 -5.94 5.79
C GLY A 48 -13.90 -4.53 5.28
N ASN A 49 -14.41 -4.23 4.09
CA ASN A 49 -14.30 -2.92 3.42
C ASN A 49 -15.66 -2.22 3.19
N ARG A 50 -16.75 -2.74 3.75
CA ARG A 50 -18.10 -2.15 3.63
C ARG A 50 -18.39 -1.23 4.81
N PHE A 51 -19.27 -0.25 4.65
CA PHE A 51 -19.83 0.42 5.82
C PHE A 51 -20.73 -0.55 6.60
N VAL A 52 -20.62 -0.59 7.93
CA VAL A 52 -21.38 -1.54 8.78
C VAL A 52 -22.52 -0.89 9.54
N ALA A 53 -22.46 0.41 9.81
CA ALA A 53 -23.54 1.16 10.45
C ALA A 53 -23.64 2.59 9.90
N ALA A 54 -24.80 3.20 10.12
CA ALA A 54 -24.96 4.64 9.98
C ALA A 54 -24.21 5.36 11.11
N ASP A 55 -23.86 6.62 10.87
CA ASP A 55 -23.23 7.52 11.84
C ASP A 55 -21.85 7.06 12.37
N GLU A 56 -21.12 6.27 11.57
CA GLU A 56 -19.72 5.96 11.85
C GLU A 56 -18.78 7.07 11.36
N GLU A 57 -17.71 7.31 12.12
CA GLU A 57 -16.65 8.22 11.72
C GLU A 57 -15.77 7.58 10.64
N ILE A 58 -15.50 8.32 9.57
CA ILE A 58 -14.58 7.90 8.50
C ILE A 58 -13.25 8.62 8.71
N LEU A 59 -12.23 7.84 9.07
CA LEU A 59 -10.88 8.35 9.22
C LEU A 59 -10.05 8.06 7.96
N PHE A 60 -9.27 9.05 7.56
CA PHE A 60 -8.32 8.92 6.47
C PHE A 60 -6.90 8.89 7.00
N LEU A 61 -6.19 7.79 6.75
CA LEU A 61 -4.77 7.67 7.08
C LEU A 61 -3.96 8.00 5.84
N GLY A 62 -3.31 9.15 5.86
CA GLY A 62 -2.49 9.65 4.76
C GLY A 62 -1.36 10.52 5.25
N GLN A 63 -0.66 11.14 4.31
CA GLN A 63 0.37 12.13 4.60
C GLN A 63 -0.26 13.53 4.61
N ASP A 64 0.44 14.47 5.25
CA ASP A 64 0.07 15.89 5.20
C ASP A 64 0.19 16.44 3.77
N ASP A 65 -0.62 17.43 3.42
CA ASP A 65 -0.63 18.04 2.08
C ASP A 65 0.72 18.68 1.69
N SER A 66 1.54 19.06 2.67
CA SER A 66 2.91 19.54 2.44
C SER A 66 3.90 18.44 2.02
N GLN A 67 3.51 17.17 2.17
CA GLN A 67 4.32 15.99 1.85
C GLN A 67 3.82 15.35 0.55
N ASN A 68 4.37 15.80 -0.59
CA ASN A 68 4.06 15.26 -1.92
C ASN A 68 5.09 14.22 -2.38
N ASP A 69 5.23 13.12 -1.64
CA ASP A 69 6.20 12.05 -1.90
C ASP A 69 5.58 10.70 -2.27
N GLY A 70 4.31 10.72 -2.70
CA GLY A 70 3.80 9.75 -3.68
C GLY A 70 2.98 8.57 -3.14
N TRP A 71 2.07 8.81 -2.20
CA TRP A 71 1.17 7.79 -1.64
C TRP A 71 0.11 7.23 -2.62
N LEU A 72 -0.18 7.93 -3.73
CA LEU A 72 -1.14 7.52 -4.76
C LEU A 72 -0.53 7.47 -6.17
N GLY A 73 0.75 7.11 -6.28
CA GLY A 73 1.45 6.99 -7.56
C GLY A 73 0.64 6.14 -8.56
N ALA A 74 0.44 6.68 -9.77
CA ALA A 74 -0.36 6.09 -10.86
C ALA A 74 -1.90 6.08 -10.69
N SER A 75 -2.47 6.67 -9.64
CA SER A 75 -3.92 6.89 -9.55
C SER A 75 -4.41 8.00 -10.48
N LEU A 76 -5.71 7.95 -10.86
CA LEU A 76 -6.42 9.04 -11.54
C LEU A 76 -6.34 10.37 -10.76
N TYR A 77 -6.31 10.29 -9.43
CA TYR A 77 -6.15 11.46 -8.55
C TYR A 77 -4.76 12.08 -8.70
N ALA A 78 -3.69 11.29 -8.68
CA ALA A 78 -2.33 11.80 -8.89
C ALA A 78 -2.15 12.41 -10.29
N ALA A 79 -2.81 11.85 -11.31
CA ALA A 79 -2.85 12.44 -12.65
C ALA A 79 -3.58 13.79 -12.67
N HIS A 80 -4.71 13.90 -11.94
CA HIS A 80 -5.47 15.16 -11.81
C HIS A 80 -4.70 16.25 -11.05
N GLN A 81 -3.93 15.90 -10.03
CA GLN A 81 -3.14 16.85 -9.23
C GLN A 81 -1.80 17.24 -9.89
N GLY A 82 -1.54 16.79 -11.12
CA GLY A 82 -0.31 17.13 -11.84
C GLY A 82 0.97 16.58 -11.19
N ILE A 83 0.86 15.59 -10.31
CA ILE A 83 2.00 14.99 -9.62
C ILE A 83 2.84 14.24 -10.66
N PRO A 84 4.11 14.63 -10.90
CA PRO A 84 4.93 14.01 -11.92
C PRO A 84 5.12 12.52 -11.65
N ARG A 85 4.84 11.67 -12.64
CA ARG A 85 5.03 10.22 -12.55
C ARG A 85 6.49 9.77 -12.32
N SER A 86 7.45 10.70 -12.30
CA SER A 86 8.88 10.48 -12.01
C SER A 86 9.25 10.70 -10.53
N MET A 87 8.34 11.23 -9.70
CA MET A 87 8.62 11.59 -8.32
C MET A 87 8.50 10.38 -7.38
N HIS A 88 9.34 9.37 -7.61
CA HIS A 88 9.52 8.24 -6.68
C HIS A 88 10.78 8.49 -5.84
N ARG A 89 10.72 9.43 -4.90
CA ARG A 89 11.78 9.55 -3.90
C ARG A 89 11.68 8.37 -2.94
N HIS A 90 12.84 7.81 -2.62
CA HIS A 90 13.01 6.66 -1.72
C HIS A 90 12.39 7.00 -0.37
N GLN A 91 11.22 6.45 -0.05
CA GLN A 91 10.69 6.52 1.30
C GLN A 91 11.29 5.41 2.16
N SER A 92 11.87 5.79 3.29
CA SER A 92 11.87 4.98 4.50
C SER A 92 10.41 4.87 4.95
N ILE A 93 9.82 3.67 4.82
CA ILE A 93 8.57 3.35 5.50
C ILE A 93 8.82 3.60 6.98
N LEU A 94 8.29 4.68 7.56
CA LEU A 94 8.25 4.86 9.01
C LEU A 94 6.86 4.46 9.48
N MET A 95 6.51 3.20 9.24
CA MET A 95 5.45 2.55 10.01
C MET A 95 6.15 1.72 11.09
N PRO A 96 5.91 1.98 12.39
CA PRO A 96 6.50 1.16 13.43
C PRO A 96 6.05 -0.29 13.23
N LYS A 97 7.00 -1.23 13.37
CA LYS A 97 6.90 -2.65 13.00
C LYS A 97 5.65 -3.40 13.51
N ASN A 98 5.01 -2.86 14.55
CA ASN A 98 3.84 -3.38 15.24
C ASN A 98 2.49 -2.85 14.71
N LYS A 99 2.47 -1.88 13.78
CA LYS A 99 1.21 -1.31 13.28
C LYS A 99 0.62 -2.02 12.07
N GLN A 100 1.36 -2.79 11.25
CA GLN A 100 0.75 -3.50 10.11
C GLN A 100 -0.22 -4.62 10.55
N ALA A 101 0.01 -5.24 11.70
CA ALA A 101 -0.87 -6.29 12.24
C ALA A 101 -1.95 -5.73 13.20
N ASN A 102 -1.69 -4.58 13.84
CA ASN A 102 -2.58 -3.94 14.81
C ASN A 102 -2.69 -2.43 14.51
N CYS A 103 -3.22 -2.09 13.34
CA CYS A 103 -3.39 -0.69 12.93
C CYS A 103 -4.27 0.13 13.88
N TRP A 104 -5.10 -0.53 14.72
CA TRP A 104 -6.11 0.11 15.53
C TRP A 104 -6.32 -0.65 16.85
N PRO A 105 -6.57 0.04 17.98
CA PRO A 105 -7.13 -0.61 19.17
C PRO A 105 -8.48 -1.27 18.85
N ASP A 106 -8.85 -2.31 19.61
CA ASP A 106 -9.95 -3.22 19.26
C ASP A 106 -11.33 -2.52 19.12
N ASP A 107 -11.47 -1.35 19.73
CA ASP A 107 -12.65 -0.47 19.65
C ASP A 107 -12.77 0.30 18.31
N LEU A 108 -11.67 0.48 17.57
CA LEU A 108 -11.62 1.20 16.30
C LEU A 108 -11.59 0.29 15.06
N ARG A 109 -11.53 -1.04 15.24
CA ARG A 109 -11.52 -2.01 14.14
C ARG A 109 -12.94 -2.40 13.72
N ARG A 110 -13.54 -1.60 12.83
CA ARG A 110 -14.83 -1.98 12.21
C ARG A 110 -14.68 -2.34 10.74
N ASN A 111 -14.08 -1.46 9.95
CA ASN A 111 -13.73 -1.73 8.54
C ASN A 111 -12.48 -0.95 8.12
N SER A 112 -11.77 -1.45 7.12
CA SER A 112 -10.65 -0.72 6.53
C SER A 112 -10.58 -0.99 5.03
N HIS A 113 -10.15 0.01 4.27
CA HIS A 113 -9.91 -0.14 2.85
C HIS A 113 -8.66 0.62 2.46
N CYS A 114 -7.69 -0.09 1.87
CA CYS A 114 -6.60 0.54 1.14
C CYS A 114 -7.06 0.68 -0.31
N ARG A 115 -7.05 1.91 -0.82
CA ARG A 115 -7.33 2.15 -2.24
C ARG A 115 -6.17 1.56 -3.06
N ALA A 116 -6.50 0.70 -4.03
CA ALA A 116 -5.54 0.14 -4.98
C ALA A 116 -5.10 1.16 -6.03
#